data_AF-A0A1M7PN05-F1
#
_entry.id   AF-A0A1M7PN05-F1
#
_cell.length_a   1.000
_cell.length_b   1.000
_cell.length_c   1.000
_cell.angle_alpha   90.00
_cell.angle_beta   90.00
_cell.angle_gamma   90.00
#
_symmetry.space_group_name_H-M   'P 1'
#
loop_
_entity.id
_entity.type
_entity.pdbx_description
1 polymer ?
#
loop_
_entity_poly.entity_id
_entity_poly.type
_entity_poly.pdbx_seq_one_letter_code
_entity_poly.pdbx_strand_id
1 'polypeptide(L)'
;MLRNYQVTSIEHDTRYCISLSQEHECMLAPIEGEWYSPEEVKSVLSRINFDLILVDGPPGALRQGILNHLELFKGIKSVFVFDDMDRELDRKTMITFCRELCLTYKIIQGDRKQFAVCWPYPDDPSNVDRIPFK
;
A
#
# COMPACT_ATOMS: atom_id res chain seq x y z
N MET A 1 -8.87 18.07 -4.40
CA MET A 1 -7.81 17.89 -5.44
C MET A 1 -8.06 16.66 -6.33
N LEU A 2 -9.29 16.11 -6.38
CA LEU A 2 -9.52 14.73 -6.84
C LEU A 2 -10.49 14.60 -8.03
N ARG A 3 -10.76 15.69 -8.76
CA ARG A 3 -11.85 15.76 -9.76
C ARG A 3 -11.81 14.70 -10.88
N ASN A 4 -10.64 14.09 -11.12
CA ASN A 4 -10.42 13.11 -12.17
C ASN A 4 -10.16 11.69 -11.64
N TYR A 5 -10.27 11.45 -10.33
CA TYR A 5 -9.93 10.19 -9.69
C TYR A 5 -11.04 9.76 -8.74
N GLN A 6 -11.40 8.48 -8.78
CA GLN A 6 -12.19 7.87 -7.72
C GLN A 6 -11.23 7.41 -6.62
N VAL A 7 -11.38 7.98 -5.43
CA VAL A 7 -10.49 7.69 -4.30
C VAL A 7 -11.33 7.14 -3.15
N THR A 8 -10.82 6.07 -2.55
CA THR A 8 -11.31 5.56 -1.26
C THR A 8 -10.14 5.57 -0.28
N SER A 9 -10.28 6.31 0.82
CA SER A 9 -9.32 6.29 1.93
C SER A 9 -9.72 5.25 2.97
N ILE A 10 -8.74 4.63 3.62
CA ILE A 10 -8.93 3.80 4.80
C ILE A 10 -8.15 4.45 5.94
N GLU A 11 -8.84 4.86 7.00
CA GLU A 11 -8.26 5.65 8.08
C GLU A 11 -8.58 5.05 9.44
N HIS A 12 -7.65 5.17 10.40
CA HIS A 12 -7.84 4.66 11.76
C HIS A 12 -8.58 5.63 12.70
N ASP A 13 -8.62 6.91 12.35
CA ASP A 13 -9.16 7.98 13.20
C ASP A 13 -10.32 8.68 12.50
N THR A 14 -11.47 8.71 13.19
CA THR A 14 -12.70 9.33 12.71
C THR A 14 -12.52 10.79 12.29
N ARG A 15 -11.58 11.52 12.89
CA ARG A 15 -11.27 12.92 12.53
C ARG A 15 -10.82 13.03 11.08
N TYR A 16 -10.01 12.09 10.59
CA TYR A 16 -9.60 12.07 9.18
C TYR A 16 -10.80 11.78 8.29
N CYS A 17 -11.64 10.80 8.61
CA CYS A 17 -12.82 10.53 7.80
C CYS A 17 -13.85 11.66 7.79
N ILE A 18 -14.07 12.38 8.89
CA ILE A 18 -14.95 13.56 8.90
C ILE A 18 -14.41 14.63 7.94
N SER A 19 -13.09 14.84 7.91
CA SER A 19 -12.48 15.83 7.01
C SER A 19 -12.50 15.37 5.55
N LEU A 20 -12.20 14.11 5.27
CA LEU A 20 -12.03 13.58 3.91
C LEU A 20 -13.34 13.22 3.22
N SER A 21 -14.37 12.84 3.98
CA SER A 21 -15.70 12.48 3.45
C SER A 21 -16.40 13.60 2.67
N GLN A 22 -15.89 14.83 2.75
CA GLN A 22 -16.35 15.95 1.94
C GLN A 22 -15.82 15.90 0.49
N GLU A 23 -14.68 15.24 0.26
CA GLU A 23 -14.04 15.15 -1.07
C GLU A 23 -14.17 13.77 -1.71
N HIS A 24 -14.17 12.68 -0.93
CA HIS A 24 -14.21 11.31 -1.43
C HIS A 24 -14.63 10.30 -0.35
N GLU A 25 -14.74 9.01 -0.70
CA GLU A 25 -15.13 7.97 0.27
C GLU A 25 -14.02 7.75 1.31
N CYS A 26 -14.37 7.78 2.60
CA CYS A 26 -13.45 7.41 3.68
C CYS A 26 -14.06 6.29 4.52
N MET A 27 -13.35 5.17 4.60
CA MET A 27 -13.68 4.04 5.45
C MET A 27 -12.92 4.14 6.76
N LEU A 28 -13.64 4.09 7.88
CA LEU A 28 -13.01 3.98 9.20
C LEU A 28 -12.60 2.52 9.44
N ALA A 29 -11.30 2.28 9.64
CA ALA A 29 -10.75 1.00 10.05
C ALA A 29 -9.87 1.21 11.29
N PRO A 30 -10.43 1.11 12.51
CA PRO A 30 -9.67 1.31 13.75
C PRO A 30 -8.44 0.40 13.81
N ILE A 31 -7.41 0.80 14.57
CA ILE A 31 -6.25 -0.06 14.80
C ILE A 31 -6.66 -1.26 15.65
N GLU A 32 -6.46 -2.45 15.13
CA GLU A 32 -6.64 -3.73 15.82
C GLU A 32 -5.27 -4.42 15.92
N GLY A 33 -4.70 -4.41 17.13
CA GLY A 33 -3.33 -4.89 17.35
C GLY A 33 -2.31 -3.93 16.73
N GLU A 34 -1.62 -4.37 15.70
CA GLU A 34 -0.54 -3.61 15.07
C GLU A 34 -0.95 -2.98 13.73
N TRP A 35 -2.19 -3.14 13.25
CA TRP A 35 -2.60 -2.64 11.93
C TRP A 35 -4.08 -2.23 11.88
N TYR A 36 -4.54 -1.72 10.74
CA TYR A 36 -5.97 -1.43 10.51
C TYR A 36 -6.82 -2.70 10.68
N SER A 37 -8.07 -2.53 11.11
CA SER A 37 -9.07 -3.61 11.19
C SER A 37 -9.12 -4.40 9.87
N PRO A 38 -8.73 -5.69 9.85
CA PRO A 38 -8.60 -6.46 8.62
C PRO A 38 -9.93 -6.64 7.89
N GLU A 39 -11.04 -6.77 8.62
CA GLU A 39 -12.37 -6.93 8.04
C GLU A 39 -12.81 -5.65 7.30
N GLU A 40 -12.52 -4.47 7.85
CA GLU A 40 -12.85 -3.20 7.19
C GLU A 40 -12.00 -3.00 5.94
N VAL A 41 -10.70 -3.30 6.00
CA VAL A 41 -9.80 -3.27 4.83
C VAL A 41 -10.28 -4.23 3.74
N LYS A 42 -10.60 -5.48 4.12
CA LYS A 42 -11.13 -6.49 3.20
C LYS A 42 -12.45 -6.05 2.56
N SER A 43 -13.32 -5.38 3.32
CA SER A 43 -14.58 -4.86 2.80
C SER A 43 -14.36 -3.84 1.68
N VAL A 44 -13.28 -3.06 1.71
CA VAL A 44 -12.93 -2.08 0.68
C VAL A 44 -12.25 -2.76 -0.51
N LEU A 45 -11.24 -3.59 -0.24
CA LEU A 45 -10.47 -4.29 -1.28
C LEU A 45 -11.34 -5.22 -2.14
N SER A 46 -12.48 -5.69 -1.62
CA SER A 46 -13.41 -6.56 -2.36
C SER A 46 -14.47 -5.82 -3.20
N ARG A 47 -14.65 -4.50 -3.03
CA ARG A 47 -15.72 -3.75 -3.73
C ARG A 47 -15.39 -3.48 -5.19
N ILE A 48 -14.15 -3.12 -5.48
CA ILE A 48 -13.71 -2.67 -6.80
C ILE A 48 -12.25 -3.05 -7.05
N ASN A 49 -11.86 -3.12 -8.33
CA ASN A 49 -10.46 -3.19 -8.70
C ASN A 49 -9.86 -1.79 -8.68
N PHE A 50 -8.78 -1.61 -7.93
CA PHE A 50 -8.05 -0.35 -7.87
C PHE A 50 -6.95 -0.32 -8.95
N ASP A 51 -6.74 0.80 -9.61
CA ASP A 51 -5.58 0.98 -10.48
C ASP A 51 -4.29 1.16 -9.67
N LEU A 52 -4.41 1.81 -8.50
CA LEU A 52 -3.32 2.13 -7.59
C LEU A 52 -3.76 2.03 -6.13
N ILE A 53 -2.88 1.51 -5.28
CA ILE A 53 -3.04 1.47 -3.81
C ILE A 53 -1.87 2.23 -3.18
N LEU A 54 -2.17 3.25 -2.38
CA LEU A 54 -1.19 4.00 -1.59
C LEU A 54 -1.12 3.44 -0.16
N VAL A 55 0.06 3.05 0.30
CA VAL A 55 0.33 2.60 1.66
C VAL A 55 1.10 3.70 2.40
N ASP A 56 0.35 4.58 3.07
CA ASP A 56 0.89 5.72 3.85
C ASP A 56 0.64 5.55 5.38
N GLY A 57 0.01 4.45 5.80
CA GLY A 57 -0.24 4.22 7.22
C GLY A 57 -0.48 2.75 7.55
N PRO A 58 -0.80 2.45 8.82
CA PRO A 58 -0.94 3.40 9.94
C PRO A 58 0.42 3.98 10.39
N PRO A 59 0.42 5.07 11.18
CA PRO A 59 1.64 5.81 11.49
C PRO A 59 2.65 5.02 12.35
N GLY A 60 3.93 5.34 12.16
CA GLY A 60 5.01 4.80 12.96
C GLY A 60 5.23 3.30 12.74
N ALA A 61 5.57 2.58 13.82
CA ALA A 61 5.91 1.15 13.73
C ALA A 61 4.72 0.25 13.36
N LEU A 62 3.49 0.75 13.44
CA LEU A 62 2.27 -0.01 13.14
C LEU A 62 2.17 -0.39 11.65
N ARG A 63 2.85 0.32 10.74
CA ARG A 63 2.82 -0.04 9.31
C ARG A 63 3.33 -1.46 9.05
N GLN A 64 4.24 -1.98 9.88
CA GLN A 64 4.75 -3.35 9.76
C GLN A 64 3.66 -4.42 9.92
N GLY A 65 2.56 -4.10 10.61
CA GLY A 65 1.46 -5.03 10.84
C GLY A 65 0.79 -5.51 9.55
N ILE A 66 0.94 -4.78 8.43
CA ILE A 66 0.50 -5.21 7.09
C ILE A 66 1.01 -6.61 6.72
N LEU A 67 2.19 -7.01 7.22
CA LEU A 67 2.79 -8.32 6.94
C LEU A 67 2.02 -9.48 7.57
N ASN A 68 1.19 -9.22 8.58
CA ASN A 68 0.31 -10.22 9.18
C ASN A 68 -0.96 -10.45 8.35
N HIS A 69 -1.17 -9.65 7.29
CA HIS A 69 -2.41 -9.62 6.51
C HIS A 69 -2.14 -9.72 4.99
N LEU A 70 -1.02 -10.34 4.60
CA LEU A 70 -0.62 -10.50 3.19
C LEU A 70 -1.70 -11.19 2.34
N GLU A 71 -2.50 -12.09 2.92
CA GLU A 71 -3.62 -12.75 2.24
C GLU A 71 -4.65 -11.77 1.66
N LEU A 72 -4.83 -10.59 2.28
CA LEU A 72 -5.75 -9.56 1.78
C LEU A 72 -5.29 -8.96 0.44
N PHE A 73 -3.99 -9.04 0.16
CA PHE A 73 -3.37 -8.42 -1.01
C PHE A 73 -2.99 -9.44 -2.09
N LYS A 74 -3.08 -10.74 -1.80
CA LYS A 74 -2.79 -11.78 -2.78
C LYS A 74 -3.74 -11.68 -3.98
N GLY A 75 -3.16 -11.69 -5.17
CA GLY A 75 -3.90 -11.62 -6.44
C GLY A 75 -4.35 -10.21 -6.83
N ILE A 76 -4.12 -9.19 -6.00
CA ILE A 76 -4.32 -7.80 -6.39
C ILE A 76 -3.27 -7.43 -7.44
N LYS A 77 -3.72 -6.99 -8.62
CA LYS A 77 -2.86 -6.61 -9.75
C LYS A 77 -2.52 -5.11 -9.80
N SER A 78 -3.06 -4.33 -8.87
CA SER A 78 -2.84 -2.89 -8.76
C SER A 78 -1.37 -2.56 -8.57
N VAL A 79 -0.98 -1.34 -8.97
CA VAL A 79 0.31 -0.77 -8.54
C VAL A 79 0.20 -0.37 -7.08
N PHE A 80 1.18 -0.73 -6.27
CA PHE A 80 1.30 -0.26 -4.90
C PHE A 80 2.32 0.87 -4.83
N VAL A 81 2.04 1.89 -4.02
CA VAL A 81 3.00 2.95 -3.69
C VAL A 81 3.14 3.02 -2.19
N PHE A 82 4.35 2.79 -1.67
CA PHE A 82 4.64 2.91 -0.23
C PHE A 82 5.34 4.25 0.06
N ASP A 83 4.80 5.04 0.99
CA ASP A 83 5.43 6.29 1.45
C ASP A 83 6.50 6.04 2.52
N ASP A 84 7.34 7.06 2.78
CA ASP A 84 8.35 7.09 3.85
C ASP A 84 9.45 6.01 3.74
N MET A 85 9.89 5.67 2.52
CA MET A 85 10.96 4.67 2.34
C MET A 85 12.30 5.10 2.92
N ASP A 86 12.51 6.37 3.24
CA ASP A 86 13.67 6.84 4.01
C ASP A 86 13.72 6.27 5.44
N ARG A 87 12.61 5.77 5.98
CA ARG A 87 12.56 5.08 7.27
C ARG A 87 12.91 3.61 7.11
N GLU A 88 13.90 3.15 7.87
CA GLU A 88 14.45 1.80 7.73
C GLU A 88 13.39 0.70 7.96
N LEU A 89 12.54 0.87 8.97
CA LEU A 89 11.50 -0.11 9.27
C LEU A 89 10.49 -0.21 8.12
N ASP A 90 9.99 0.92 7.63
CA ASP A 90 9.02 0.97 6.53
C ASP A 90 9.58 0.38 5.25
N ARG A 91 10.85 0.65 4.95
CA ARG A 91 11.55 0.03 3.82
C ARG A 91 11.64 -1.48 3.98
N LYS A 92 12.03 -2.00 5.16
CA LYS A 92 12.10 -3.45 5.42
C LYS A 92 10.73 -4.11 5.31
N THR A 93 9.69 -3.44 5.80
CA THR A 93 8.29 -3.88 5.66
C THR A 93 7.90 -3.97 4.18
N MET A 94 8.13 -2.92 3.39
CA MET A 94 7.82 -2.92 1.95
C MET A 94 8.60 -4.01 1.20
N ILE A 95 9.90 -4.18 1.48
CA ILE A 95 10.72 -5.24 0.84
C ILE A 95 10.15 -6.63 1.15
N THR A 96 9.80 -6.89 2.41
CA THR A 96 9.18 -8.16 2.81
C THR A 96 7.83 -8.35 2.13
N PHE A 97 6.98 -7.32 2.15
CA PHE A 97 5.68 -7.33 1.47
C PHE A 97 5.82 -7.69 -0.02
N CYS A 98 6.74 -7.05 -0.73
CA CYS A 98 6.97 -7.32 -2.14
C CYS A 98 7.50 -8.73 -2.37
N ARG A 99 8.42 -9.21 -1.53
CA ARG A 99 8.96 -10.57 -1.62
C ARG A 99 7.86 -11.62 -1.47
N GLU A 100 7.04 -11.51 -0.43
CA GLU A 100 5.99 -12.50 -0.12
C GLU A 100 4.85 -12.50 -1.14
N LEU A 101 4.61 -11.36 -1.82
CA LEU A 101 3.59 -11.22 -2.86
C LEU A 101 4.15 -11.30 -4.29
N CYS A 102 5.43 -11.67 -4.45
CA CYS A 102 6.11 -11.76 -5.75
C CYS A 102 6.00 -10.48 -6.59
N LEU A 103 6.13 -9.31 -5.94
CA LEU A 103 6.11 -8.00 -6.59
C LEU A 103 7.54 -7.53 -6.89
N THR A 104 7.71 -6.86 -8.03
CA THR A 104 8.90 -6.04 -8.29
C THR A 104 8.71 -4.67 -7.65
N TYR A 105 9.79 -4.03 -7.19
CA TYR A 105 9.73 -2.66 -6.70
C TYR A 105 10.89 -1.80 -7.20
N LYS A 106 10.65 -0.48 -7.25
CA LYS A 106 11.67 0.54 -7.44
C LYS A 106 11.50 1.63 -6.40
N ILE A 107 12.58 1.96 -5.71
CA ILE A 107 12.62 3.11 -4.79
C ILE A 107 12.95 4.35 -5.60
N ILE A 108 12.12 5.37 -5.47
CA ILE A 108 12.26 6.67 -6.11
C ILE A 108 12.74 7.66 -5.06
N GLN A 109 13.89 8.27 -5.35
CA GLN A 109 14.48 9.31 -4.55
C GLN A 109 13.82 10.66 -4.88
N GLY A 110 13.13 11.24 -3.90
CA GLY A 110 12.74 12.65 -3.94
C GLY A 110 13.76 13.54 -3.22
N ASP A 111 13.50 14.85 -3.22
CA ASP A 111 14.40 15.84 -2.61
C ASP A 111 14.54 15.68 -1.09
N ARG A 112 13.49 15.21 -0.41
CA ARG A 112 13.42 15.09 1.06
C ARG A 112 12.92 13.75 1.57
N LYS A 113 12.19 13.02 0.73
CA LYS A 113 11.55 11.74 1.06
C LYS A 113 11.81 10.73 -0.04
N GLN A 114 11.66 9.46 0.28
CA GLN A 114 11.66 8.39 -0.69
C GLN A 114 10.32 7.67 -0.68
N PHE A 115 9.89 7.19 -1.84
CA PHE A 115 8.72 6.32 -1.97
C PHE A 115 9.10 5.11 -2.83
N ALA A 116 8.38 4.01 -2.66
CA ALA A 116 8.55 2.83 -3.50
C ALA A 116 7.32 2.67 -4.39
N VAL A 117 7.55 2.33 -5.65
CA VAL A 117 6.51 1.84 -6.55
C VAL A 117 6.71 0.34 -6.67
N CYS A 118 5.67 -0.44 -6.43
CA CYS A 118 5.67 -1.89 -6.48
C CYS A 118 4.59 -2.37 -7.45
N TRP A 119 4.90 -3.36 -8.27
CA TRP A 119 3.98 -3.88 -9.28
C TRP A 119 4.15 -5.39 -9.45
N PRO A 120 3.11 -6.10 -9.92
CA PRO A 120 3.23 -7.52 -10.21
C PRO A 120 4.38 -7.80 -11.15
N TYR A 121 5.11 -8.88 -10.91
CA TYR A 121 6.05 -9.40 -11.91
C TYR A 121 5.30 -9.53 -13.25
N PRO A 122 5.86 -9.11 -14.40
CA PRO A 122 5.22 -9.40 -15.67
C PRO A 122 5.02 -10.92 -15.75
N ASP A 123 3.86 -11.39 -16.22
CA ASP A 123 3.46 -12.82 -16.30
C ASP A 123 4.37 -13.67 -17.24
N ASP A 124 5.65 -13.32 -17.41
CA ASP A 124 6.62 -13.95 -18.28
C ASP A 124 7.66 -14.76 -17.48
N PRO A 125 7.51 -16.10 -17.42
CA PRO A 125 8.47 -16.99 -16.76
C PRO A 125 9.84 -17.06 -17.46
N SER A 126 10.06 -16.37 -18.59
CA SER A 126 11.36 -16.31 -19.27
C SER A 126 12.28 -15.19 -18.79
N ASN A 127 11.82 -14.31 -17.89
CA ASN A 127 12.52 -13.07 -17.54
C ASN A 127 13.31 -13.11 -16.21
N VAL A 128 13.56 -14.30 -15.66
CA VAL A 128 14.22 -14.50 -14.35
C VAL A 128 15.69 -14.05 -14.35
N ASP A 129 16.32 -13.87 -15.52
CA ASP A 129 17.77 -13.60 -15.63
C ASP A 129 18.18 -12.25 -16.25
N ARG A 130 17.27 -11.27 -16.43
CA ARG A 130 17.64 -10.02 -17.12
C ARG A 130 17.07 -8.76 -16.51
N ILE A 131 17.52 -8.43 -15.30
CA ILE A 131 17.70 -7.00 -14.97
C ILE A 131 19.00 -6.78 -14.20
N PRO A 132 20.17 -6.67 -14.87
CA PRO A 132 21.28 -5.91 -14.33
C PRO A 132 21.09 -4.46 -14.77
N PHE A 133 20.58 -3.59 -13.91
CA PHE A 133 20.74 -2.15 -14.15
C PHE A 133 22.04 -1.67 -13.49
N LYS A 134 22.98 -1.31 -14.36
CA LYS A 134 24.07 -0.38 -14.06
C LYS A 134 23.51 1.00 -13.71
#